data_AF-A0A8I0BPH3-F1
#
_entry.id   AF-A0A8I0BPH3-F1
#
_cell.length_a   1.000
_cell.length_b   1.000
_cell.length_c   1.000
_cell.angle_alpha   90.00
_cell.angle_beta   90.00
_cell.angle_gamma   90.00
#
_symmetry.space_group_name_H-M   'P 1'
#
loop_
_entity.id
_entity.type
_entity.pdbx_description
1 polymer ?
#
loop_
_entity_poly.entity_id
_entity_poly.type
_entity_poly.pdbx_seq_one_letter_code
_entity_poly.pdbx_strand_id
1 'polypeptide(L)' 'MKLIQKYFKDLTEDQLNQFQKLELLYKDWNSRINVISRKDIDELYLRHVLHSLAIAKFIQFNK' A
#
# COMPACT_ATOMS: atom_id res chain seq x y z
N MET A 1 5.76 -6.44 -1.93
CA MET A 1 6.80 -5.38 -1.78
C MET A 1 7.50 -4.96 -3.08
N LYS A 2 7.95 -5.90 -3.93
CA LYS A 2 8.66 -5.60 -5.20
C LYS A 2 7.93 -4.58 -6.10
N LEU A 3 6.59 -4.60 -6.10
CA LEU A 3 5.77 -3.69 -6.92
C LEU A 3 5.95 -2.22 -6.55
N ILE A 4 5.92 -1.87 -5.26
CA ILE A 4 6.09 -0.49 -4.80
C ILE A 4 7.51 0.00 -5.07
N GLN A 5 8.53 -0.82 -4.74
CA GLN A 5 9.94 -0.50 -4.93
C GLN A 5 10.33 -0.27 -6.40
N LYS A 6 9.60 -0.86 -7.35
CA LYS A 6 9.78 -0.60 -8.79
C LYS A 6 9.58 0.88 -9.14
N TYR A 7 8.64 1.56 -8.47
CA TYR A 7 8.25 2.94 -8.76
C TYR A 7 8.79 3.96 -7.74
N PHE A 8 8.96 3.54 -6.48
CA PHE A 8 9.44 4.34 -5.35
C PHE A 8 10.71 3.70 -4.79
N LYS A 9 11.87 4.15 -5.29
CA LYS A 9 13.18 3.59 -4.92
C LYS A 9 13.75 4.18 -3.63
N ASP A 10 13.35 5.41 -3.29
CA ASP A 10 13.92 6.18 -2.19
C ASP A 10 13.09 6.08 -0.90
N LEU A 11 12.44 4.93 -0.69
CA LEU A 11 11.68 4.67 0.54
C LEU A 11 12.62 4.36 1.70
N THR A 12 12.34 4.94 2.86
CA THR A 12 13.10 4.62 4.09
C THR A 12 12.79 3.19 4.56
N GLU A 13 13.69 2.64 5.37
CA GLU A 13 13.48 1.32 5.98
C GLU A 13 12.17 1.25 6.78
N ASP A 14 11.86 2.31 7.53
CA ASP A 14 10.60 2.41 8.27
C ASP A 14 9.38 2.38 7.36
N GLN A 15 9.40 3.11 6.24
CA GLN A 15 8.31 3.11 5.26
C GLN A 15 8.13 1.72 4.65
N LEU A 16 9.23 1.05 4.28
CA LEU A 16 9.19 -0.32 3.77
C LEU A 16 8.57 -1.28 4.79
N ASN A 17 9.00 -1.20 6.05
CA ASN A 17 8.46 -2.01 7.14
C ASN A 17 6.96 -1.75 7.36
N GLN A 18 6.52 -0.49 7.26
CA GLN A 18 5.10 -0.13 7.34
C GLN A 18 4.30 -0.74 6.17
N PHE A 19 4.78 -0.60 4.93
CA PHE A 19 4.11 -1.19 3.76
C PHE A 19 4.04 -2.72 3.84
N GLN A 20 5.04 -3.39 4.42
CA GLN A 20 5.04 -4.85 4.59
C GLN A 20 3.93 -5.32 5.54
N LYS A 21 3.62 -4.52 6.56
CA LYS A 21 2.57 -4.85 7.54
C LYS A 21 1.15 -4.70 6.98
N LEU A 22 0.95 -3.91 5.93
CA LEU A 22 -0.38 -3.59 5.40
C LEU A 22 -1.17 -4.84 5.01
N GLU A 23 -0.58 -5.80 4.31
CA GLU A 23 -1.33 -6.96 3.82
C GLU A 23 -1.93 -7.78 4.96
N LEU A 24 -1.13 -8.10 5.98
CA LEU A 24 -1.60 -8.85 7.15
C LEU A 24 -2.68 -8.07 7.90
N LEU A 25 -2.47 -6.76 8.12
CA LEU A 25 -3.43 -5.91 8.82
C LEU A 25 -4.75 -5.81 8.07
N TYR A 26 -4.71 -5.59 6.76
CA TYR A 26 -5.92 -5.53 5.95
C TYR A 26 -6.63 -6.88 5.92
N LYS A 27 -5.91 -8.01 5.85
CA LYS A 27 -6.53 -9.34 5.90
C LYS A 27 -7.21 -9.62 7.25
N ASP A 28 -6.55 -9.31 8.36
CA ASP A 28 -7.15 -9.47 9.70
C ASP A 28 -8.39 -8.58 9.85
N TRP A 29 -8.30 -7.30 9.51
CA TRP A 29 -9.44 -6.40 9.62
C TRP A 29 -10.57 -6.73 8.67
N ASN A 30 -10.28 -7.11 7.42
CA ASN A 30 -11.31 -7.47 6.42
C ASN A 30 -12.07 -8.76 6.79
N SER A 31 -11.52 -9.58 7.70
CA SER A 31 -12.21 -10.73 8.28
C SER A 31 -13.26 -10.35 9.33
N ARG A 32 -13.10 -9.16 9.95
CA ARG A 32 -13.97 -8.65 11.03
C ARG A 32 -15.01 -7.66 10.51
N ILE A 33 -14.57 -6.72 9.67
CA ILE A 33 -15.40 -5.67 9.07
C ILE A 33 -14.99 -5.50 7.61
N ASN A 34 -15.92 -5.12 6.73
CA ASN A 34 -15.57 -4.90 5.32
C ASN A 34 -14.82 -3.56 5.18
N VAL A 35 -13.49 -3.60 5.11
CA VAL A 35 -12.61 -2.45 4.91
C VAL A 35 -12.41 -2.17 3.42
N ILE A 36 -12.21 -3.25 2.65
CA ILE A 36 -12.11 -3.21 1.18
C ILE A 36 -12.94 -4.32 0.58
N SER A 37 -13.22 -4.19 -0.72
CA SER A 37 -13.85 -5.27 -1.49
C SER A 37 -13.09 -6.58 -1.27
N ARG A 38 -13.83 -7.66 -0.95
CA ARG A 38 -13.25 -9.00 -0.78
C ARG A 38 -12.56 -9.51 -2.04
N LYS A 39 -12.96 -9.02 -3.22
CA LYS A 39 -12.31 -9.33 -4.51
C LYS A 39 -10.95 -8.66 -4.67
N ASP A 40 -10.65 -7.65 -3.84
CA ASP A 40 -9.47 -6.80 -3.99
C ASP A 40 -8.41 -7.06 -2.91
N ILE A 41 -8.70 -7.93 -1.93
CA ILE A 41 -7.79 -8.22 -0.82
C ILE A 41 -6.46 -8.82 -1.26
N ASP A 42 -6.49 -9.69 -2.28
CA ASP A 42 -5.28 -10.31 -2.83
C ASP A 42 -4.50 -9.34 -3.74
N GLU A 43 -5.16 -8.29 -4.22
CA GLU A 43 -4.61 -7.26 -5.10
C GLU A 43 -4.38 -5.92 -4.37
N LEU A 44 -4.35 -5.95 -3.02
CA LEU A 44 -4.25 -4.77 -2.15
C LEU A 44 -3.14 -3.80 -2.59
N TYR A 45 -1.95 -4.34 -2.85
CA TYR A 45 -0.80 -3.52 -3.18
C TYR A 45 -0.92 -2.79 -4.51
N LEU A 46 -1.51 -3.42 -5.53
CA LEU A 46 -1.68 -2.81 -6.84
C LEU A 46 -2.86 -1.84 -6.86
N ARG A 47 -4.03 -2.31 -6.40
CA ARG A 47 -5.31 -1.61 -6.61
C ARG A 47 -5.58 -0.52 -5.59
N HIS A 48 -5.02 -0.64 -4.38
CA HIS A 48 -5.21 0.35 -3.33
C HIS A 48 -3.90 1.09 -3.03
N VAL A 49 -2.84 0.39 -2.62
CA VAL A 49 -1.63 1.07 -2.14
C VAL A 49 -0.92 1.82 -3.27
N LEU A 50 -0.56 1.16 -4.36
CA LEU A 50 0.14 1.80 -5.48
C LEU A 50 -0.72 2.86 -6.16
N HIS A 51 -2.03 2.60 -6.29
CA HIS A 51 -2.99 3.56 -6.82
C HIS A 51 -3.01 4.85 -5.98
N SER A 52 -3.10 4.75 -4.66
CA SER A 52 -3.05 5.92 -3.76
C SER A 52 -1.71 6.64 -3.79
N LEU A 53 -0.59 5.91 -3.94
CA LEU A 53 0.74 6.50 -4.03
C LEU A 53 1.00 7.23 -5.36
N ALA A 54 0.22 6.98 -6.42
CA ALA A 54 0.48 7.51 -7.76
C ALA A 54 0.61 9.04 -7.77
N ILE A 55 -0.18 9.77 -6.98
CA ILE A 55 -0.10 11.24 -6.91
C ILE A 55 1.26 11.73 -6.39
N ALA A 56 1.84 11.03 -5.41
CA ALA A 56 3.15 11.35 -4.84
C ALA A 56 4.31 11.11 -5.82
N LYS A 57 4.06 10.43 -6.95
CA LYS A 57 5.06 10.31 -8.03
C LYS A 57 5.22 11.59 -8.84
N PHE A 58 4.16 12.40 -8.92
CA PHE A 58 4.12 13.60 -9.75
C PHE A 58 4.11 14.89 -8.93
N ILE A 59 3.66 14.82 -7.68
CA ILE A 59 3.52 15.98 -6.79
C ILE A 59 4.43 15.77 -5.57
N GLN A 60 5.35 16.72 -5.38
CA GLN A 60 6.06 16.86 -4.12
C GLN A 60 5.20 17.70 -3.17
N PHE A 61 4.70 17.08 -2.11
CA PHE A 61 3.90 17.75 -1.10
C PHE A 61 4.82 18.51 -0.15
N ASN A 62 4.57 19.80 0.03
CA ASN A 62 5.18 20.58 1.09
C ASN A 62 4.48 20.26 2.42
N LYS A 63 5.25 20.18 3.50
CA LYS A 63 4.71 20.07 4.86
C LYS A 63 4.02 21.37 5.28
#